data_AF-A0A3C2B7X4-F1
#
_entry.id   AF-A0A3C2B7X4-F1
#
_cell.length_a   1.000
_cell.length_b   1.000
_cell.length_c   1.000
_cell.angle_alpha   90.00
_cell.angle_beta   90.00
_cell.angle_gamma   90.00
#
_symmetry.space_group_name_H-M   'P 1'
#
loop_
_entity.id
_entity.type
_entity.pdbx_description
1 polymer ?
#
loop_
_entity_poly.entity_id
_entity_poly.type
_entity_poly.pdbx_seq_one_letter_code
_entity_poly.pdbx_strand_id
1 'polypeptide(L)'
;MMMAGLSGWVSRKAPGYMPPDRTRRYGALMEPAARFAELIGRPTDPAPLDVLASLLGAAFEPATDIDRTLAGLDEVAASCGATFESVLGTLFGSGRFAGNSADYGDPRNSYLHRVLQRGLGIPISLSVVAIEVGRRVGVPIRGVGLPGHFMVVCDGVYADPFHGGRTCTADSLESEWRRVTGAPGRLDPQLTRPVPARAIVLRMLNNLKNTFVAMDDPIALRTLARLRGAFPELVHERAEHARWLRHWN
;
A
#
# COMPACT_ATOMS: atom_id res chain seq x y z
N MET A 1 40.73 -48.51 13.11
CA MET A 1 40.92 -47.21 13.80
C MET A 1 39.82 -46.27 13.29
N MET A 2 39.03 -45.71 14.22
CA MET A 2 37.81 -44.89 14.01
C MET A 2 37.99 -43.63 13.16
N MET A 3 36.87 -43.19 12.53
CA MET A 3 36.23 -41.84 12.56
C MET A 3 35.37 -41.69 11.28
N ALA A 4 34.04 -41.79 11.29
CA ALA A 4 33.00 -40.85 11.79
C ALA A 4 32.98 -39.48 11.08
N GLY A 5 31.86 -39.17 10.41
CA GLY A 5 31.23 -37.83 10.51
C GLY A 5 30.99 -36.99 9.23
N LEU A 6 29.71 -36.86 8.90
CA LEU A 6 28.98 -35.60 8.59
C LEU A 6 29.02 -35.00 7.17
N SER A 7 27.93 -35.32 6.46
CA SER A 7 27.10 -34.48 5.60
C SER A 7 27.37 -32.97 5.56
N GLY A 8 27.76 -32.45 4.39
CA GLY A 8 27.70 -31.04 4.03
C GLY A 8 26.49 -30.76 3.14
N TRP A 9 25.42 -30.22 3.70
CA TRP A 9 24.30 -29.65 2.96
C TRP A 9 24.76 -28.39 2.23
N VAL A 10 24.80 -28.42 0.89
CA VAL A 10 25.02 -27.24 0.06
C VAL A 10 23.71 -26.45 -0.02
N SER A 11 23.62 -25.37 0.77
CA SER A 11 22.54 -24.39 0.67
C SER A 11 22.62 -23.68 -0.69
N ARG A 12 21.69 -24.00 -1.60
CA ARG A 12 21.49 -23.23 -2.83
C ARG A 12 20.81 -21.91 -2.45
N LYS A 13 21.57 -20.82 -2.39
CA LYS A 13 21.03 -19.46 -2.33
C LYS A 13 20.21 -19.19 -3.58
N ALA A 14 18.98 -18.70 -3.42
CA ALA A 14 18.17 -18.17 -4.51
C ALA A 14 18.87 -16.94 -5.13
N PRO A 15 18.93 -16.81 -6.47
CA PRO A 15 19.49 -15.63 -7.12
C PRO A 15 18.49 -14.46 -7.02
N GLY A 16 18.90 -13.32 -6.46
CA GLY A 16 18.13 -12.07 -6.57
C GLY A 16 18.14 -11.11 -5.37
N TYR A 17 18.64 -11.50 -4.20
CA TYR A 17 18.75 -10.56 -3.07
C TYR A 17 20.13 -9.91 -3.00
N MET A 18 20.20 -8.65 -3.40
CA MET A 18 21.36 -7.79 -3.17
C MET A 18 21.22 -7.13 -1.78
N PRO A 19 22.24 -7.18 -0.90
CA PRO A 19 22.18 -6.48 0.38
C PRO A 19 22.12 -4.96 0.13
N PRO A 20 21.44 -4.18 0.99
CA PRO A 20 21.16 -2.77 0.72
C PRO A 20 22.45 -1.96 0.53
N ASP A 21 22.51 -1.34 -0.66
CA ASP A 21 23.57 -0.49 -1.18
C ASP A 21 23.74 0.79 -0.34
N ARG A 22 24.93 1.40 -0.46
CA ARG A 22 25.44 2.55 0.30
C ARG A 22 24.56 3.82 0.20
N THR A 23 23.51 3.80 -0.63
CA THR A 23 22.43 4.79 -0.77
C THR A 23 21.61 5.02 0.51
N ARG A 24 21.58 4.06 1.45
CA ARG A 24 20.87 4.22 2.74
C ARG A 24 21.35 5.41 3.58
N ARG A 25 22.64 5.78 3.52
CA ARG A 25 23.19 6.87 4.34
C ARG A 25 22.83 8.28 3.84
N TYR A 26 22.57 8.47 2.55
CA TYR A 26 22.08 9.76 2.02
C TYR A 26 20.57 9.95 2.27
N GLY A 27 19.81 8.86 2.38
CA GLY A 27 18.36 8.88 2.58
C GLY A 27 17.88 9.33 3.96
N ALA A 28 18.76 9.40 4.96
CA ALA A 28 18.44 9.83 6.33
C ALA A 28 18.40 11.36 6.50
N LEU A 29 18.90 12.13 5.53
CA LEU A 29 18.97 13.60 5.58
C LEU A 29 17.91 14.30 4.72
N MET A 30 17.23 13.57 3.83
CA MET A 30 16.19 14.14 2.98
C MET A 30 14.83 14.09 3.64
N GLU A 31 14.11 15.21 3.57
CA GLU A 31 12.73 15.34 4.02
C GLU A 31 11.83 14.31 3.29
N PRO A 32 10.91 13.61 3.99
CA PRO A 32 10.12 12.52 3.41
C PRO A 32 9.40 12.86 2.11
N ALA A 33 8.81 14.05 1.98
CA ALA A 33 8.12 14.45 0.75
C ALA A 33 9.10 14.67 -0.42
N ALA A 34 10.32 15.14 -0.17
CA ALA A 34 11.35 15.27 -1.19
C ALA A 34 11.81 13.90 -1.70
N ARG A 35 12.07 12.95 -0.80
CA ARG A 35 12.44 11.57 -1.18
C ARG A 35 11.30 10.84 -1.88
N PHE A 36 10.06 11.08 -1.46
CA PHE A 36 8.87 10.60 -2.19
C PHE A 36 8.85 11.14 -3.63
N ALA A 37 9.06 12.45 -3.80
CA ALA A 37 9.04 13.07 -5.11
C ALA A 37 10.16 12.55 -6.03
N GLU A 38 11.34 12.27 -5.49
CA GLU A 38 12.44 11.65 -6.24
C GLU A 38 12.05 10.28 -6.80
N LEU A 39 11.48 9.40 -5.97
CA LEU A 39 11.07 8.05 -6.40
C LEU A 39 9.93 8.07 -7.43
N ILE A 40 9.02 9.05 -7.31
CA ILE A 40 7.96 9.27 -8.31
C ILE A 40 8.55 9.84 -9.62
N GLY A 41 9.56 10.71 -9.55
CA GLY A 41 10.21 11.30 -10.72
C GLY A 41 11.17 10.35 -11.45
N ARG A 42 11.71 9.35 -10.75
CA ARG A 42 12.63 8.33 -11.29
C ARG A 42 12.08 6.92 -11.00
N PRO A 43 10.97 6.52 -11.64
CA PRO A 43 10.33 5.26 -11.35
C PRO A 43 11.26 4.08 -11.69
N THR A 44 11.34 3.12 -10.77
CA THR A 44 11.89 1.78 -11.04
C THR A 44 10.77 0.83 -11.46
N ASP A 45 11.12 -0.27 -12.12
CA ASP A 45 10.18 -1.36 -12.41
C ASP A 45 10.63 -2.66 -11.70
N PRO A 46 9.88 -3.16 -10.69
CA PRO A 46 8.69 -2.53 -10.09
C PRO A 46 9.04 -1.31 -9.21
N ALA A 47 8.09 -0.39 -9.05
CA ALA A 47 8.25 0.74 -8.14
C ALA A 47 8.14 0.24 -6.67
N PRO A 48 8.93 0.79 -5.73
CA PRO A 48 8.99 0.32 -4.35
C PRO A 48 7.77 0.82 -3.56
N LEU A 49 6.65 0.11 -3.66
CA LEU A 49 5.37 0.52 -3.07
C LEU A 49 5.43 0.62 -1.53
N ASP A 50 6.11 -0.30 -0.84
CA ASP A 50 6.35 -0.22 0.60
C ASP A 50 7.06 1.09 1.00
N VAL A 51 8.13 1.46 0.28
CA VAL A 51 8.88 2.69 0.53
C VAL A 51 8.03 3.93 0.23
N LEU A 52 7.32 3.96 -0.90
CA LEU A 52 6.45 5.08 -1.28
C LEU A 52 5.30 5.28 -0.27
N ALA A 53 4.67 4.21 0.18
CA ALA A 53 3.60 4.26 1.18
C ALA A 53 4.12 4.67 2.57
N SER A 54 5.33 4.24 2.94
CA SER A 54 5.99 4.67 4.19
C SER A 54 6.34 6.15 4.15
N LEU A 55 6.90 6.64 3.04
CA LEU A 55 7.23 8.05 2.84
C LEU A 55 6.00 8.95 2.83
N LEU A 56 4.88 8.47 2.26
CA LEU A 56 3.60 9.17 2.29
C LEU A 56 3.16 9.42 3.72
N GLY A 57 3.19 8.42 4.60
CA GLY A 57 2.86 8.58 6.03
C GLY A 57 3.85 9.52 6.75
N ALA A 58 5.14 9.34 6.50
CA ALA A 58 6.20 10.16 7.09
C ALA A 58 6.13 11.65 6.67
N ALA A 59 5.56 11.97 5.51
CA ALA A 59 5.35 13.36 5.11
C ALA A 59 4.34 14.09 6.00
N PHE A 60 3.36 13.38 6.58
CA PHE A 60 2.40 13.93 7.54
C PHE A 60 2.86 13.77 8.99
N GLU A 61 3.68 12.76 9.27
CA GLU A 61 4.27 12.52 10.59
C GLU A 61 5.81 12.41 10.49
N PRO A 62 6.55 13.54 10.44
CA PRO A 62 7.99 13.55 10.13
C PRO A 62 8.90 12.77 11.09
N ALA A 63 8.43 12.47 12.31
CA ALA A 63 9.16 11.63 13.26
C ALA A 63 9.09 10.13 12.94
N THR A 64 8.40 9.73 11.86
CA THR A 64 8.22 8.33 11.47
C THR A 64 9.55 7.71 11.04
N ASP A 65 9.90 6.58 11.66
CA ASP A 65 11.00 5.73 11.23
C ASP A 65 10.54 4.81 10.08
N ILE A 66 11.05 5.10 8.88
CA ILE A 66 10.74 4.34 7.67
C ILE A 66 11.33 2.93 7.75
N ASP A 67 12.56 2.78 8.26
CA ASP A 67 13.21 1.47 8.37
C ASP A 67 12.45 0.58 9.36
N ARG A 68 11.93 1.15 10.45
CA ARG A 68 11.04 0.42 11.36
C ARG A 68 9.72 0.02 10.71
N THR A 69 9.17 0.86 9.84
CA THR A 69 7.95 0.54 9.08
C THR A 69 8.18 -0.65 8.13
N LEU A 70 9.32 -0.66 7.42
CA LEU A 70 9.70 -1.77 6.55
C LEU A 70 9.98 -3.05 7.34
N ALA A 71 10.68 -2.95 8.47
CA ALA A 71 10.90 -4.09 9.37
C ALA A 71 9.59 -4.66 9.92
N GLY A 72 8.59 -3.81 10.18
CA GLY A 72 7.24 -4.26 10.57
C GLY A 72 6.57 -5.13 9.50
N LEU A 73 6.74 -4.81 8.21
CA LEU A 73 6.26 -5.68 7.13
C LEU A 73 7.04 -7.01 7.07
N ASP A 74 8.34 -6.98 7.32
CA ASP A 74 9.17 -8.20 7.37
C ASP A 74 8.75 -9.11 8.54
N GLU A 75 8.47 -8.54 9.71
CA GLU A 75 7.96 -9.24 10.89
C GLU A 75 6.58 -9.88 10.63
N VAL A 76 5.70 -9.18 9.90
CA VAL A 76 4.42 -9.75 9.47
C VAL A 76 4.65 -10.91 8.50
N ALA A 77 5.50 -10.71 7.49
CA ALA A 77 5.80 -11.72 6.47
C ALA A 77 6.44 -12.99 7.05
N ALA A 78 7.27 -12.87 8.09
CA ALA A 78 7.86 -14.01 8.78
C ALA A 78 6.82 -14.94 9.45
N SER A 79 5.58 -14.45 9.67
CA SER A 79 4.46 -15.23 10.20
C SER A 79 3.52 -15.80 9.12
N CYS A 80 3.85 -15.63 7.83
CA CYS A 80 3.05 -16.09 6.70
C CYS A 80 3.71 -17.29 6.00
N GLY A 81 2.88 -18.23 5.54
CA GLY A 81 3.28 -19.21 4.53
C GLY A 81 3.30 -18.60 3.13
N ALA A 82 3.91 -19.31 2.19
CA ALA A 82 4.08 -18.87 0.80
C ALA A 82 2.84 -19.16 -0.09
N THR A 83 1.63 -18.96 0.44
CA THR A 83 0.38 -19.09 -0.33
C THR A 83 -0.53 -17.89 -0.10
N PHE A 84 -1.40 -17.58 -1.07
CA PHE A 84 -2.35 -16.47 -0.94
C PHE A 84 -3.28 -16.65 0.26
N GLU A 85 -3.82 -17.85 0.45
CA GLU A 85 -4.65 -18.21 1.61
C GLU A 85 -3.91 -17.99 2.93
N SER A 86 -2.65 -18.42 3.04
CA SER A 86 -1.88 -18.23 4.26
C SER A 86 -1.63 -16.76 4.56
N VAL A 87 -1.31 -15.94 3.54
CA VAL A 87 -1.16 -14.49 3.71
C VAL A 87 -2.48 -13.88 4.19
N LEU A 88 -3.61 -14.18 3.55
CA LEU A 88 -4.91 -13.64 3.96
C LEU A 88 -5.32 -14.10 5.38
N GLY A 89 -5.09 -15.36 5.71
CA GLY A 89 -5.39 -15.93 7.03
C GLY A 89 -4.57 -15.27 8.13
N THR A 90 -3.25 -15.11 7.93
CA THR A 90 -2.38 -14.45 8.90
C THR A 90 -2.70 -12.96 9.05
N LEU A 91 -3.02 -12.26 7.96
CA LEU A 91 -3.31 -10.83 8.01
C LEU A 91 -4.69 -10.50 8.57
N PHE A 92 -5.72 -11.18 8.07
CA PHE A 92 -7.12 -10.79 8.29
C PHE A 92 -7.91 -11.84 9.06
N GLY A 93 -7.68 -13.13 8.78
CA GLY A 93 -8.35 -14.23 9.50
C GLY A 93 -8.01 -14.29 11.00
N SER A 94 -6.79 -13.89 11.36
CA SER A 94 -6.33 -13.79 12.76
C SER A 94 -6.86 -12.55 13.50
N GLY A 95 -7.46 -11.60 12.78
CA GLY A 95 -7.84 -10.29 13.33
C GLY A 95 -6.66 -9.32 13.51
N ARG A 96 -5.46 -9.64 13.03
CA ARG A 96 -4.29 -8.74 13.10
C ARG A 96 -4.53 -7.40 12.39
N PHE A 97 -5.26 -7.42 11.28
CA PHE A 97 -5.66 -6.24 10.53
C PHE A 97 -7.17 -6.26 10.24
N ALA A 98 -7.80 -5.09 10.34
CA ALA A 98 -9.22 -4.91 10.08
C ALA A 98 -9.53 -3.54 9.46
N GLY A 99 -10.64 -3.48 8.72
CA GLY A 99 -11.21 -2.22 8.26
C GLY A 99 -11.70 -1.37 9.43
N ASN A 100 -11.32 -0.08 9.45
CA ASN A 100 -11.81 0.85 10.47
C ASN A 100 -13.17 1.45 10.08
N SER A 101 -14.24 0.65 10.19
CA SER A 101 -15.60 1.13 9.90
C SER A 101 -16.14 2.08 10.98
N ALA A 102 -15.61 2.02 12.20
CA ALA A 102 -16.04 2.86 13.32
C ALA A 102 -15.56 4.32 13.16
N ASP A 103 -14.38 4.52 12.57
CA ASP A 103 -13.81 5.83 12.30
C ASP A 103 -13.08 5.82 10.96
N TYR A 104 -13.87 5.69 9.88
CA TYR A 104 -13.35 5.62 8.51
C TYR A 104 -12.61 6.91 8.11
N GLY A 105 -13.01 8.04 8.68
CA GLY A 105 -12.45 9.37 8.41
C GLY A 105 -11.07 9.62 9.02
N ASP A 106 -10.56 8.75 9.89
CA ASP A 106 -9.25 8.93 10.50
C ASP A 106 -8.10 8.86 9.46
N PRO A 107 -7.31 9.92 9.25
CA PRO A 107 -6.24 9.94 8.24
C PRO A 107 -5.16 8.88 8.54
N ARG A 108 -4.98 8.48 9.80
CA ARG A 108 -4.03 7.44 10.20
C ARG A 108 -4.38 6.07 9.63
N ASN A 109 -5.62 5.87 9.17
CA ASN A 109 -6.00 4.66 8.44
C ASN A 109 -5.30 4.56 7.06
N SER A 110 -4.69 5.63 6.56
CA SER A 110 -3.94 5.65 5.29
C SER A 110 -2.42 5.62 5.46
N TYR A 111 -1.90 5.82 6.67
CA TYR A 111 -0.46 5.86 6.91
C TYR A 111 0.06 4.47 7.25
N LEU A 112 0.96 3.92 6.44
CA LEU A 112 1.38 2.53 6.56
C LEU A 112 1.94 2.20 7.96
N HIS A 113 2.73 3.09 8.55
CA HIS A 113 3.28 2.92 9.90
C HIS A 113 2.18 2.86 10.98
N ARG A 114 1.11 3.65 10.83
CA ARG A 114 -0.05 3.61 11.75
C ARG A 114 -0.93 2.40 11.52
N VAL A 115 -1.09 1.96 10.27
CA VAL A 115 -1.83 0.73 9.95
C VAL A 115 -1.13 -0.47 10.59
N LEU A 116 0.20 -0.57 10.46
CA LEU A 116 1.00 -1.63 11.10
C LEU A 116 0.93 -1.57 12.63
N GLN A 117 0.94 -0.36 13.21
CA GLN A 117 0.87 -0.17 14.66
C GLN A 117 -0.51 -0.51 15.24
N ARG A 118 -1.59 -0.09 14.55
CA ARG A 118 -2.97 -0.14 15.09
C ARG A 118 -3.74 -1.37 14.63
N GLY A 119 -3.31 -2.04 13.57
CA GLY A 119 -4.10 -3.08 12.92
C GLY A 119 -5.34 -2.55 12.20
N LEU A 120 -5.44 -1.24 11.96
CA LEU A 120 -6.62 -0.59 11.42
C LEU A 120 -6.29 0.21 10.17
N GLY A 121 -7.09 0.06 9.12
CA GLY A 121 -6.88 0.77 7.86
C GLY A 121 -8.14 0.91 6.99
N ILE A 122 -7.97 1.58 5.85
CA ILE A 122 -8.94 1.65 4.75
C ILE A 122 -8.62 0.61 3.66
N PRO A 123 -9.53 0.30 2.71
CA PRO A 123 -9.35 -0.81 1.76
C PRO A 123 -8.00 -0.82 1.04
N ILE A 124 -7.56 0.34 0.54
CA ILE A 124 -6.29 0.44 -0.20
C ILE A 124 -5.06 0.24 0.70
N SER A 125 -5.08 0.73 1.93
CA SER A 125 -3.94 0.63 2.85
C SER A 125 -3.74 -0.81 3.35
N LEU A 126 -4.84 -1.52 3.63
CA LEU A 126 -4.83 -2.93 3.99
C LEU A 126 -4.39 -3.79 2.80
N SER A 127 -4.79 -3.40 1.60
CA SER A 127 -4.31 -4.03 0.36
C SER A 127 -2.82 -3.82 0.14
N VAL A 128 -2.26 -2.65 0.46
CA VAL A 128 -0.80 -2.41 0.42
C VAL A 128 -0.07 -3.36 1.38
N VAL A 129 -0.58 -3.56 2.60
CA VAL A 129 0.01 -4.55 3.54
C VAL A 129 0.00 -5.95 2.91
N ALA A 130 -1.13 -6.39 2.34
CA ALA A 130 -1.21 -7.70 1.69
C ALA A 130 -0.25 -7.85 0.50
N ILE A 131 -0.18 -6.85 -0.39
CA ILE A 131 0.73 -6.84 -1.54
C ILE A 131 2.18 -6.95 -1.08
N GLU A 132 2.58 -6.16 -0.10
CA GLU A 132 3.97 -6.08 0.35
C GLU A 132 4.41 -7.26 1.21
N VAL A 133 3.50 -7.84 1.98
CA VAL A 133 3.72 -9.10 2.69
C VAL A 133 3.81 -10.26 1.70
N GLY A 134 2.88 -10.34 0.73
CA GLY A 134 2.91 -11.33 -0.34
C GLY A 134 4.23 -11.30 -1.10
N ARG A 135 4.69 -10.11 -1.50
CA ARG A 135 5.99 -9.91 -2.16
C ARG A 135 7.17 -10.48 -1.36
N ARG A 136 7.16 -10.32 -0.03
CA ARG A 136 8.22 -10.81 0.88
C ARG A 136 8.25 -12.33 0.98
N VAL A 137 7.09 -12.99 0.88
CA VAL A 137 6.97 -14.46 0.93
C VAL A 137 6.87 -15.11 -0.46
N GLY A 138 7.04 -14.36 -1.53
CA GLY A 138 7.02 -14.88 -2.90
C GLY A 138 5.62 -15.14 -3.48
N VAL A 139 4.56 -14.57 -2.90
CA VAL A 139 3.17 -14.68 -3.39
C VAL A 139 2.81 -13.44 -4.21
N PRO A 140 2.44 -13.58 -5.50
CA PRO A 140 2.27 -12.46 -6.43
C PRO A 140 0.91 -11.73 -6.27
N ILE A 141 0.66 -11.18 -5.09
CA ILE A 141 -0.56 -10.41 -4.80
C ILE A 141 -0.53 -9.06 -5.52
N ARG A 142 -1.59 -8.71 -6.24
CA ARG A 142 -1.71 -7.44 -6.97
C ARG A 142 -2.97 -6.68 -6.52
N GLY A 143 -2.91 -5.35 -6.52
CA GLY A 143 -4.07 -4.52 -6.18
C GLY A 143 -5.04 -4.35 -7.35
N VAL A 144 -6.33 -4.22 -7.06
CA VAL A 144 -7.42 -3.98 -8.03
C VAL A 144 -8.24 -2.78 -7.57
N GLY A 145 -8.25 -1.74 -8.41
CA GLY A 145 -8.87 -0.45 -8.10
C GLY A 145 -10.31 -0.34 -8.59
N LEU A 146 -11.27 -0.82 -7.81
CA LEU A 146 -12.70 -0.72 -8.14
C LEU A 146 -13.27 0.68 -7.85
N PRO A 147 -14.39 1.09 -8.46
CA PRO A 147 -15.09 2.31 -8.04
C PRO A 147 -15.57 2.19 -6.59
N GLY A 148 -15.28 3.18 -5.75
CA GLY A 148 -15.69 3.19 -4.33
C GLY A 148 -14.99 2.16 -3.43
N HIS A 149 -14.16 1.25 -3.96
CA HIS A 149 -13.52 0.20 -3.17
C HIS A 149 -12.13 -0.20 -3.69
N PHE A 150 -11.38 -0.99 -2.93
CA PHE A 150 -10.09 -1.52 -3.38
C PHE A 150 -9.90 -2.95 -2.86
N MET A 151 -9.47 -3.84 -3.75
CA MET A 151 -9.30 -5.26 -3.46
C MET A 151 -7.91 -5.73 -3.88
N VAL A 152 -7.58 -6.99 -3.61
CA VAL A 152 -6.38 -7.65 -4.12
C VAL A 152 -6.75 -8.89 -4.93
N VAL A 153 -5.84 -9.33 -5.80
CA VAL A 153 -5.99 -10.54 -6.62
C VAL A 153 -4.69 -11.34 -6.65
N CYS A 154 -4.81 -12.67 -6.63
CA CYS A 154 -3.72 -13.62 -6.87
C CYS A 154 -4.29 -14.80 -7.66
N ASP A 155 -3.68 -15.14 -8.80
CA ASP A 155 -4.06 -16.29 -9.64
C ASP A 155 -5.58 -16.38 -9.95
N GLY A 156 -6.22 -15.24 -10.19
CA GLY A 156 -7.64 -15.14 -10.52
C GLY A 156 -8.60 -15.17 -9.32
N VAL A 157 -8.09 -15.34 -8.09
CA VAL A 157 -8.85 -15.24 -6.85
C VAL A 157 -8.71 -13.83 -6.30
N TYR A 158 -9.84 -13.15 -6.10
CA TYR A 158 -9.89 -11.83 -5.51
C TYR A 158 -10.11 -11.96 -4.00
N ALA A 159 -9.63 -10.98 -3.23
CA ALA A 159 -9.92 -10.87 -1.81
C ALA A 159 -10.19 -9.42 -1.40
N ASP A 160 -10.98 -9.26 -0.35
CA ASP A 160 -11.31 -7.97 0.25
C ASP A 160 -10.59 -7.78 1.61
N PRO A 161 -9.43 -7.11 1.65
CA PRO A 161 -8.72 -6.81 2.89
C PRO A 161 -9.51 -6.01 3.93
N PHE A 162 -10.43 -5.15 3.50
CA PHE A 162 -11.23 -4.35 4.43
C PHE A 162 -12.27 -5.20 5.15
N HIS A 163 -12.83 -6.18 4.46
CA HIS A 163 -13.83 -7.11 4.99
C HIS A 163 -13.24 -8.47 5.38
N GLY A 164 -12.11 -8.47 6.07
CA GLY A 164 -11.56 -9.68 6.69
C GLY A 164 -10.91 -10.66 5.72
N GLY A 165 -10.51 -10.21 4.52
CA GLY A 165 -9.87 -11.05 3.52
C GLY A 165 -10.84 -12.00 2.80
N ARG A 166 -12.15 -11.74 2.84
CA ARG A 166 -13.14 -12.57 2.12
C ARG A 166 -12.79 -12.68 0.64
N THR A 167 -12.77 -13.91 0.14
CA THR A 167 -12.38 -14.22 -1.23
C THR A 167 -13.58 -14.34 -2.16
N CYS A 168 -13.39 -13.98 -3.43
CA CYS A 168 -14.37 -14.21 -4.49
C CYS A 168 -13.68 -14.54 -5.82
N THR A 169 -14.39 -15.21 -6.72
CA THR A 169 -13.92 -15.48 -8.09
C THR A 169 -14.27 -14.34 -9.03
N ALA A 170 -13.67 -14.31 -10.22
CA ALA A 170 -14.01 -13.35 -11.26
C ALA A 170 -15.52 -13.28 -11.56
N ASP A 171 -16.21 -14.43 -11.61
CA ASP A 171 -17.65 -14.52 -11.89
C ASP A 171 -18.51 -13.87 -10.79
N SER A 172 -18.04 -13.90 -9.54
CA SER A 172 -18.74 -13.33 -8.39
C SER A 172 -18.31 -11.91 -8.02
N LEU A 173 -17.26 -11.38 -8.67
CA LEU A 173 -16.65 -10.09 -8.33
C LEU A 173 -17.61 -8.91 -8.46
N GLU A 174 -18.40 -8.85 -9.55
CA GLU A 174 -19.37 -7.76 -9.76
C GLU A 174 -20.43 -7.75 -8.66
N SER A 175 -20.94 -8.93 -8.28
CA SER A 175 -21.92 -9.08 -7.20
C SER A 175 -21.34 -8.66 -5.85
N GLU A 176 -20.10 -9.05 -5.55
CA GLU A 176 -19.43 -8.68 -4.30
C GLU A 176 -19.11 -7.18 -4.25
N TRP A 177 -18.65 -6.59 -5.35
CA TRP A 177 -18.44 -5.14 -5.47
C TRP A 177 -19.72 -4.35 -5.23
N ARG A 178 -20.84 -4.76 -5.85
CA ARG A 178 -22.15 -4.12 -5.62
C ARG A 178 -22.59 -4.26 -4.17
N ARG A 179 -22.40 -5.44 -3.57
CA ARG A 179 -22.77 -5.71 -2.18
C ARG A 179 -22.01 -4.79 -1.20
N VAL A 180 -20.74 -4.49 -1.48
CA VAL A 180 -19.91 -3.61 -0.63
C VAL A 180 -20.20 -2.13 -0.85
N THR A 181 -20.36 -1.71 -2.10
CA THR A 181 -20.37 -0.27 -2.46
C THR A 181 -21.76 0.31 -2.66
N GLY A 182 -22.78 -0.53 -2.84
CA GLY A 182 -24.10 -0.09 -3.28
C GLY A 182 -24.11 0.47 -4.71
N ALA A 183 -23.04 0.29 -5.49
CA ALA A 183 -22.91 0.89 -6.81
C ALA A 183 -23.97 0.36 -7.79
N PRO A 184 -24.61 1.24 -8.58
CA PRO A 184 -25.51 0.83 -9.64
C PRO A 184 -24.74 0.37 -10.89
N GLY A 185 -25.38 -0.43 -11.74
CA GLY A 185 -24.84 -0.77 -13.06
C GLY A 185 -23.80 -1.89 -13.05
N ARG A 186 -23.21 -2.16 -14.22
CA ARG A 186 -22.24 -3.24 -14.46
C ARG A 186 -20.81 -2.78 -14.19
N LEU A 187 -19.98 -3.69 -13.69
CA LEU A 187 -18.56 -3.43 -13.49
C LEU A 187 -17.87 -3.49 -14.86
N ASP A 188 -17.17 -2.43 -15.23
CA ASP A 188 -16.33 -2.44 -16.43
C ASP A 188 -15.19 -3.46 -16.23
N PRO A 189 -15.05 -4.49 -17.10
CA PRO A 189 -13.99 -5.48 -17.02
C PRO A 189 -12.58 -4.87 -17.06
N GLN A 190 -12.39 -3.65 -17.57
CA GLN A 190 -11.09 -2.98 -17.52
C GLN A 190 -10.67 -2.59 -16.09
N LEU A 191 -11.64 -2.36 -15.20
CA LEU A 191 -11.42 -1.97 -13.81
C LEU A 191 -11.04 -3.14 -12.89
N THR A 192 -11.10 -4.38 -13.40
CA THR A 192 -10.67 -5.58 -12.67
C THR A 192 -9.18 -5.88 -12.85
N ARG A 193 -8.51 -5.15 -13.75
CA ARG A 193 -7.08 -5.34 -14.02
C ARG A 193 -6.21 -4.87 -12.85
N PRO A 194 -5.09 -5.56 -12.59
CA PRO A 194 -4.09 -5.11 -11.63
C PRO A 194 -3.65 -3.66 -11.86
N VAL A 195 -3.63 -2.86 -10.78
CA VAL A 195 -3.14 -1.49 -10.83
C VAL A 195 -1.64 -1.41 -10.48
N PRO A 196 -0.85 -0.56 -11.16
CA PRO A 196 0.56 -0.37 -10.84
C PRO A 196 0.72 0.39 -9.51
N ALA A 197 1.84 0.16 -8.82
CA ALA A 197 2.18 0.80 -7.55
C ALA A 197 2.01 2.32 -7.55
N ARG A 198 2.43 2.99 -8.62
CA ARG A 198 2.26 4.44 -8.79
C ARG A 198 0.78 4.88 -8.71
N ALA A 199 -0.11 4.14 -9.36
CA ALA A 199 -1.56 4.41 -9.33
C ALA A 199 -2.16 4.12 -7.95
N ILE A 200 -1.66 3.10 -7.24
CA ILE A 200 -2.06 2.80 -5.85
C ILE A 200 -1.75 4.00 -4.95
N VAL A 201 -0.51 4.50 -4.98
CA VAL A 201 -0.08 5.63 -4.15
C VAL A 201 -0.86 6.90 -4.50
N LEU A 202 -1.10 7.18 -5.77
CA LEU A 202 -1.93 8.31 -6.18
C LEU A 202 -3.36 8.20 -5.62
N ARG A 203 -3.94 7.00 -5.62
CA ARG A 203 -5.26 6.76 -5.04
C ARG A 203 -5.26 6.89 -3.51
N MET A 204 -4.18 6.51 -2.82
CA MET A 204 -4.01 6.79 -1.39
C MET A 204 -4.02 8.30 -1.13
N LEU A 205 -3.34 9.10 -1.96
CA LEU A 205 -3.37 10.56 -1.86
C LEU A 205 -4.78 11.13 -2.14
N ASN A 206 -5.56 10.54 -3.04
CA ASN A 206 -6.96 10.93 -3.26
C ASN A 206 -7.84 10.64 -2.04
N ASN A 207 -7.64 9.50 -1.37
CA ASN A 207 -8.37 9.19 -0.14
C ASN A 207 -8.06 10.22 0.96
N LEU A 208 -6.77 10.52 1.15
CA LEU A 208 -6.33 11.55 2.10
C LEU A 208 -6.84 12.95 1.72
N LYS A 209 -6.93 13.29 0.43
CA LYS A 209 -7.56 14.54 -0.02
C LYS A 209 -8.97 14.67 0.54
N ASN A 210 -9.80 13.64 0.35
CA ASN A 210 -11.18 13.65 0.81
C ASN A 210 -11.26 13.76 2.33
N THR A 211 -10.39 13.03 3.05
CA THR A 211 -10.27 13.12 4.51
C THR A 211 -9.91 14.54 4.97
N PHE A 212 -8.84 15.13 4.46
CA PHE A 212 -8.38 16.45 4.94
C PHE A 212 -9.28 17.61 4.52
N VAL A 213 -9.98 17.49 3.39
CA VAL A 213 -11.03 18.44 3.03
C VAL A 213 -12.18 18.37 4.04
N ALA A 214 -12.62 17.17 4.42
CA ALA A 214 -13.67 17.01 5.42
C ALA A 214 -13.26 17.48 6.82
N MET A 215 -11.97 17.39 7.15
CA MET A 215 -11.40 17.88 8.42
C MET A 215 -11.12 19.38 8.45
N ASP A 216 -11.19 20.07 7.30
CA ASP A 216 -10.74 21.46 7.14
C ASP A 216 -9.30 21.69 7.65
N ASP A 217 -8.37 20.80 7.28
CA ASP A 217 -6.96 20.88 7.70
C ASP A 217 -6.07 21.50 6.61
N PRO A 218 -5.81 22.82 6.64
CA PRO A 218 -5.00 23.49 5.62
C PRO A 218 -3.53 23.10 5.67
N ILE A 219 -3.00 22.65 6.82
CA ILE A 219 -1.60 22.22 6.95
C ILE A 219 -1.43 20.90 6.20
N ALA A 220 -2.30 19.92 6.47
CA ALA A 220 -2.27 18.64 5.80
C ALA A 220 -2.53 18.78 4.30
N LEU A 221 -3.46 19.65 3.88
CA LEU A 221 -3.71 19.92 2.46
C LEU A 221 -2.48 20.50 1.73
N ARG A 222 -1.67 21.34 2.38
CA ARG A 222 -0.40 21.81 1.80
C ARG A 222 0.61 20.67 1.62
N THR A 223 0.77 19.81 2.63
CA THR A 223 1.63 18.62 2.51
C THR A 223 1.16 17.70 1.40
N LEU A 224 -0.15 17.45 1.32
CA LEU A 224 -0.76 16.67 0.26
C LEU A 224 -0.49 17.26 -1.13
N ALA A 225 -0.63 18.58 -1.29
CA ALA A 225 -0.36 19.27 -2.55
C ALA A 225 1.11 19.10 -2.99
N ARG A 226 2.07 19.11 -2.05
CA ARG A 226 3.49 18.83 -2.33
C ARG A 226 3.69 17.40 -2.85
N LEU A 227 3.09 16.40 -2.19
CA LEU A 227 3.18 14.99 -2.63
C LEU A 227 2.53 14.76 -4.00
N ARG A 228 1.32 15.30 -4.22
CA ARG A 228 0.64 15.25 -5.53
C ARG A 228 1.43 15.98 -6.61
N GLY A 229 2.14 17.04 -6.24
CA GLY A 229 3.05 17.75 -7.11
C GLY A 229 4.14 16.85 -7.71
N ALA A 230 4.50 15.74 -7.08
CA ALA A 230 5.49 14.83 -7.65
C ALA A 230 5.04 14.16 -8.96
N PHE A 231 3.74 14.09 -9.25
CA PHE A 231 3.18 13.37 -10.40
C PHE A 231 3.04 14.29 -11.62
N PRO A 232 3.87 14.13 -12.68
CA PRO A 232 3.81 14.99 -13.86
C PRO A 232 2.46 14.92 -14.59
N GLU A 233 1.79 13.77 -14.55
CA GLU A 233 0.46 13.56 -15.14
C GLU A 233 -0.62 14.45 -14.49
N LEU A 234 -0.44 14.85 -13.23
CA LEU A 234 -1.35 15.75 -12.52
C LEU A 234 -1.06 17.23 -12.80
N VAL A 235 -0.04 17.55 -13.61
CA VAL A 235 0.32 18.95 -13.91
C VAL A 235 -0.82 19.69 -14.61
N HIS A 236 -1.67 19.00 -15.37
CA HIS A 236 -2.88 19.60 -15.94
C HIS A 236 -3.97 19.87 -14.90
N GLU A 237 -4.08 19.06 -13.83
CA GLU A 237 -4.94 19.36 -12.67
C GLU A 237 -4.43 20.54 -11.84
N ARG A 238 -3.10 20.82 -11.84
CA ARG A 238 -2.53 21.97 -11.09
C ARG A 238 -3.11 23.30 -11.53
N ALA A 239 -3.44 23.47 -12.81
CA ALA A 239 -4.05 24.70 -13.31
C ALA A 239 -5.47 24.93 -12.75
N GLU A 240 -6.20 23.84 -12.47
CA GLU A 240 -7.50 23.88 -11.80
C GLU A 240 -7.34 24.03 -10.28
N HIS A 241 -6.45 23.26 -9.65
CA HIS A 241 -6.14 23.39 -8.21
C HIS A 241 -5.63 24.79 -7.83
N ALA A 242 -4.86 25.46 -8.71
CA ALA A 242 -4.47 26.86 -8.52
C ALA A 242 -5.65 27.83 -8.63
N ARG A 243 -6.74 27.49 -9.35
CA ARG A 243 -8.00 28.25 -9.30
C ARG A 243 -8.73 27.99 -7.99
N TRP A 244 -8.78 26.75 -7.51
CA TRP A 244 -9.41 26.40 -6.22
C TRP A 244 -8.79 27.12 -5.02
N LEU A 245 -7.45 27.25 -4.96
CA LEU A 245 -6.75 27.99 -3.90
C LEU A 245 -6.93 29.52 -3.97
N ARG A 246 -7.29 30.08 -5.14
CA ARG A 246 -7.53 31.52 -5.30
C ARG A 246 -8.91 31.98 -4.83
N HIS A 247 -9.86 31.07 -4.66
CA HIS A 247 -11.23 31.38 -4.22
C HIS A 247 -11.43 31.33 -2.70
N TRP A 248 -10.33 31.31 -1.93
CA TRP A 248 -10.31 31.28 -0.46
C TRP A 248 -9.46 32.43 0.15
N ASN A 249 -9.33 33.55 -0.58
CA ASN A 249 -8.96 34.86 -0.03
C ASN A 249 -10.09 35.84 -0.26
#